data_AF-A0A923F796-F1
#
_entry.id   AF-A0A923F796-F1
#
_cell.length_a   1.000
_cell.length_b   1.000
_cell.length_c   1.000
_cell.angle_alpha   90.00
_cell.angle_beta   90.00
_cell.angle_gamma   90.00
#
_symmetry.space_group_name_H-M   'P 1'
#
loop_
_entity.id
_entity.type
_entity.pdbx_description
1 polymer ?
#
loop_
_entity_poly.entity_id
_entity_poly.type
_entity_poly.pdbx_seq_one_letter_code
_entity_poly.pdbx_strand_id
1 'polypeptide(L)'
;MRNVANILVSTLLVLFAACTQAASPAAAADALKPLLATLNERLNIGDLVALTKWDSGKPIQDTPRETQVIANARTLATEYKLDPNDVEQLIAAQMEANKLVQYGLLAQWQAAGAAPDTPRPDLGGQIRPRLDELQKRLLQQYARFSPYRQEPDCPAWLASARKDLASDALHELALIRASGELCIRAKAA
;
A
#
# COMPACT_ATOMS: atom_id res chain seq x y z
N MET A 1 -54.93 -38.61 48.52
CA MET A 1 -53.75 -37.74 48.69
C MET A 1 -52.90 -37.93 47.43
N ARG A 2 -53.03 -37.03 46.43
CA ARG A 2 -52.00 -36.07 45.95
C ARG A 2 -50.63 -36.74 45.66
N ASN A 3 -49.97 -36.64 44.50
CA ASN A 3 -50.13 -35.85 43.28
C ASN A 3 -49.28 -36.49 42.15
N VAL A 4 -49.78 -36.43 40.91
CA VAL A 4 -49.01 -36.69 39.68
C VAL A 4 -48.23 -35.40 39.35
N ALA A 5 -46.91 -35.48 39.25
CA ALA A 5 -46.07 -34.33 38.88
C ALA A 5 -45.83 -34.32 37.36
N ASN A 6 -46.56 -33.45 36.66
CA ASN A 6 -46.25 -33.04 35.30
C ASN A 6 -44.90 -32.30 35.28
N ILE A 7 -43.92 -32.81 34.54
CA ILE A 7 -42.71 -32.06 34.21
C ILE A 7 -42.92 -31.44 32.84
N LEU A 8 -43.03 -30.11 32.83
CA LEU A 8 -43.33 -29.28 31.67
C LEU A 8 -42.20 -28.23 31.52
N VAL A 9 -41.72 -28.13 30.27
CA VAL A 9 -41.04 -26.99 29.61
C VAL A 9 -39.60 -26.64 30.03
N SER A 10 -38.67 -26.70 29.07
CA SER A 10 -38.15 -25.48 28.39
C SER A 10 -36.87 -25.76 27.60
N THR A 11 -37.01 -25.94 26.29
CA THR A 11 -35.89 -25.87 25.34
C THR A 11 -35.50 -24.41 25.17
N LEU A 12 -34.37 -24.01 25.75
CA LEU A 12 -33.81 -22.66 25.63
C LEU A 12 -33.05 -22.57 24.30
N LEU A 13 -33.68 -22.00 23.26
CA LEU A 13 -33.03 -21.70 21.99
C LEU A 13 -32.20 -20.42 22.16
N VAL A 14 -30.89 -20.55 22.36
CA VAL A 14 -29.97 -19.41 22.43
C VAL A 14 -29.69 -18.93 21.00
N LEU A 15 -30.38 -17.88 20.56
CA LEU A 15 -30.00 -17.15 19.35
C LEU A 15 -28.71 -16.37 19.62
N PHE A 16 -27.57 -16.91 19.19
CA PHE A 16 -26.35 -16.12 19.01
C PHE A 16 -26.55 -15.19 17.81
N ALA A 17 -27.07 -13.99 18.07
CA ALA A 17 -26.97 -12.88 17.14
C ALA A 17 -25.51 -12.41 17.13
N ALA A 18 -24.70 -12.99 16.24
CA ALA A 18 -23.40 -12.45 15.91
C ALA A 18 -23.62 -11.10 15.20
N CYS A 19 -23.59 -10.01 15.97
CA CYS A 19 -23.55 -8.67 15.41
C CYS A 19 -22.22 -8.53 14.65
N THR A 20 -22.22 -8.75 13.35
CA THR A 20 -21.13 -8.32 12.48
C THR A 20 -21.14 -6.79 12.49
N GLN A 21 -20.32 -6.17 13.34
CA GLN A 21 -20.06 -4.73 13.27
C GLN A 21 -19.45 -4.44 11.90
N ALA A 22 -20.24 -3.88 10.99
CA ALA A 22 -19.72 -3.34 9.74
C ALA A 22 -18.74 -2.20 10.05
N ALA A 23 -17.58 -2.20 9.39
CA ALA A 23 -16.65 -1.10 9.50
C ALA A 23 -17.33 0.22 9.09
N SER A 24 -17.15 1.28 9.89
CA SER A 24 -17.64 2.61 9.52
C SER A 24 -16.87 3.14 8.30
N PRO A 25 -17.56 3.61 7.23
CA PRO A 25 -16.91 4.21 6.07
C PRO A 25 -15.95 5.35 6.41
N ALA A 26 -16.23 6.10 7.49
CA ALA A 26 -15.36 7.17 7.96
C ALA A 26 -14.01 6.65 8.48
N ALA A 27 -14.02 5.56 9.27
CA ALA A 27 -12.81 4.98 9.82
C ALA A 27 -11.91 4.37 8.72
N ALA A 28 -12.51 3.74 7.72
CA ALA A 28 -11.78 3.23 6.56
C ALA A 28 -11.14 4.38 5.75
N ALA A 29 -11.87 5.47 5.51
CA ALA A 29 -11.35 6.64 4.82
C ALA A 29 -10.18 7.30 5.60
N ASP A 30 -10.29 7.41 6.92
CA ASP A 30 -9.25 7.98 7.80
C ASP A 30 -7.97 7.13 7.84
N ALA A 31 -8.10 5.81 7.62
CA ALA A 31 -6.95 4.92 7.50
C ALA A 31 -6.34 4.92 6.08
N LEU A 32 -7.18 5.01 5.04
CA LEU A 32 -6.76 4.87 3.64
C LEU A 32 -6.10 6.14 3.08
N LYS A 33 -6.61 7.33 3.40
CA LYS A 33 -6.07 8.58 2.84
C LYS A 33 -4.59 8.80 3.20
N PRO A 34 -4.14 8.66 4.46
CA PRO A 34 -2.73 8.81 4.79
C PRO A 34 -1.85 7.75 4.12
N LEU A 35 -2.36 6.52 3.98
CA LEU A 35 -1.68 5.43 3.29
C LEU A 35 -1.42 5.80 1.82
N LEU A 36 -2.44 6.22 1.08
CA LEU A 36 -2.30 6.64 -0.32
C LEU A 36 -1.37 7.85 -0.47
N ALA A 37 -1.46 8.83 0.43
CA ALA A 37 -0.56 9.98 0.42
C ALA A 37 0.91 9.56 0.57
N THR A 38 1.22 8.61 1.45
CA THR A 38 2.58 8.09 1.63
C THR A 38 3.04 7.25 0.42
N LEU A 39 2.16 6.45 -0.18
CA LEU A 39 2.45 5.72 -1.42
C LEU A 39 2.83 6.70 -2.54
N ASN A 40 2.06 7.77 -2.72
CA ASN A 40 2.33 8.83 -3.69
C ASN A 40 3.61 9.61 -3.37
N GLU A 41 3.88 9.95 -2.11
CA GLU A 41 5.12 10.62 -1.72
C GLU A 41 6.34 9.75 -2.05
N ARG A 42 6.29 8.45 -1.72
CA ARG A 42 7.35 7.50 -2.05
C ARG A 42 7.52 7.34 -3.56
N LEU A 43 6.42 7.37 -4.30
CA LEU A 43 6.43 7.32 -5.77
C LEU A 43 7.17 8.52 -6.37
N ASN A 44 6.87 9.74 -5.90
CA ASN A 44 7.46 10.99 -6.40
C ASN A 44 8.97 11.11 -6.10
N ILE A 45 9.53 10.35 -5.15
CA ILE A 45 10.99 10.24 -5.00
C ILE A 45 11.62 9.55 -6.22
N GLY A 46 10.85 8.78 -6.98
CA GLY A 46 11.26 8.13 -8.21
C GLY A 46 11.89 9.07 -9.22
N ASP A 47 11.41 10.33 -9.28
CA ASP A 47 11.93 11.36 -10.19
C ASP A 47 13.40 11.68 -9.90
N LEU A 48 13.74 11.84 -8.62
CA LEU A 48 15.12 12.12 -8.19
C LEU A 48 16.04 10.92 -8.42
N VAL A 49 15.51 9.70 -8.24
CA VAL A 49 16.23 8.47 -8.58
C VAL A 49 16.44 8.35 -10.09
N ALA A 50 15.44 8.70 -10.89
CA ALA A 50 15.52 8.72 -12.35
C ALA A 50 16.61 9.69 -12.80
N LEU A 51 16.65 10.92 -12.25
CA LEU A 51 17.71 11.91 -12.57
C LEU A 51 19.10 11.38 -12.23
N THR A 52 19.27 10.77 -11.06
CA THR A 52 20.56 10.18 -10.66
C THR A 52 21.00 9.06 -11.63
N LYS A 53 20.05 8.24 -12.09
CA LYS A 53 20.34 7.12 -13.01
C LYS A 53 20.55 7.59 -14.45
N TRP A 54 19.86 8.64 -14.88
CA TRP A 54 20.13 9.35 -16.13
C TRP A 54 21.58 9.83 -16.16
N ASP A 55 22.01 10.57 -15.13
CA ASP A 55 23.35 11.14 -15.06
C ASP A 55 24.45 10.06 -14.96
N SER A 56 24.18 8.96 -14.24
CA SER A 56 25.18 7.89 -14.02
C SER A 56 25.14 6.75 -15.05
N GLY A 57 24.13 6.68 -15.91
CA GLY A 57 23.92 5.58 -16.86
C GLY A 57 23.60 4.23 -16.21
N LYS A 58 23.33 4.19 -14.90
CA LYS A 58 23.00 2.94 -14.18
C LYS A 58 21.61 2.44 -14.56
N PRO A 59 21.40 1.11 -14.61
CA PRO A 59 20.09 0.56 -14.91
C PRO A 59 19.05 0.94 -13.85
N ILE A 60 17.80 1.07 -14.30
CA ILE A 60 16.65 1.28 -13.41
C ILE A 60 16.46 0.07 -12.49
N GLN A 61 16.51 -1.14 -13.03
CA GLN A 61 16.45 -2.36 -12.25
C GLN A 61 17.77 -2.63 -11.52
N ASP A 62 17.68 -2.89 -10.21
CA ASP A 62 18.81 -3.26 -9.35
C ASP A 62 18.37 -4.45 -8.49
N THR A 63 18.34 -5.64 -9.07
CA THR A 63 17.80 -6.85 -8.43
C THR A 63 18.41 -7.12 -7.05
N PRO A 64 19.74 -7.06 -6.83
CA PRO A 64 20.30 -7.25 -5.49
C PRO A 64 19.76 -6.24 -4.47
N ARG A 65 19.68 -4.95 -4.84
CA ARG A 65 19.11 -3.92 -3.96
C ARG A 65 17.62 -4.15 -3.73
N GLU A 66 16.88 -4.52 -4.75
CA GLU A 66 15.45 -4.77 -4.70
C GLU A 66 15.13 -5.93 -3.74
N THR A 67 15.87 -7.04 -3.83
CA THR A 67 15.78 -8.16 -2.90
C THR A 67 16.07 -7.73 -1.46
N GLN A 68 17.10 -6.90 -1.24
CA GLN A 68 17.41 -6.40 0.11
C GLN A 68 16.30 -5.52 0.69
N VAL A 69 15.69 -4.65 -0.12
CA VAL A 69 14.58 -3.78 0.31
C VAL A 69 13.38 -4.61 0.75
N ILE A 70 13.02 -5.64 -0.04
CA ILE A 70 11.93 -6.55 0.29
C ILE A 70 12.24 -7.33 1.57
N ALA A 71 13.44 -7.91 1.71
CA ALA A 71 13.85 -8.65 2.90
C ALA A 71 13.79 -7.79 4.17
N ASN A 72 14.23 -6.54 4.09
CA ASN A 72 14.15 -5.60 5.19
C ASN A 72 12.70 -5.29 5.57
N ALA A 73 11.83 -5.07 4.59
CA ALA A 73 10.42 -4.81 4.84
C ALA A 73 9.71 -6.00 5.47
N ARG A 74 10.00 -7.23 5.01
CA ARG A 74 9.49 -8.48 5.62
C ARG A 74 9.90 -8.60 7.09
N THR A 75 11.14 -8.24 7.42
CA THR A 75 11.63 -8.25 8.81
C THR A 75 10.86 -7.24 9.67
N LEU A 76 10.70 -6.03 9.14
CA LEU A 76 10.01 -4.92 9.80
C LEU A 76 8.49 -5.16 9.97
N ALA A 77 7.89 -6.02 9.15
CA ALA A 77 6.46 -6.37 9.24
C ALA A 77 6.04 -6.80 10.66
N THR A 78 6.92 -7.52 11.36
CA THR A 78 6.66 -8.03 12.71
C THR A 78 6.45 -6.93 13.74
N GLU A 79 7.19 -5.82 13.64
CA GLU A 79 7.06 -4.65 14.53
C GLU A 79 5.68 -4.00 14.41
N TYR A 80 5.06 -4.10 13.23
CA TYR A 80 3.74 -3.56 12.93
C TYR A 80 2.62 -4.59 12.99
N LYS A 81 2.90 -5.82 13.43
CA LYS A 81 1.94 -6.95 13.50
C LYS A 81 1.28 -7.26 12.14
N LEU A 82 2.05 -7.14 11.07
CA LEU A 82 1.63 -7.44 9.70
C LEU A 82 2.12 -8.82 9.25
N ASP A 83 1.41 -9.44 8.32
CA ASP A 83 1.89 -10.64 7.62
C ASP A 83 3.08 -10.24 6.70
N PRO A 84 4.27 -10.86 6.85
CA PRO A 84 5.41 -10.57 6.01
C PRO A 84 5.17 -10.75 4.50
N ASN A 85 4.31 -11.69 4.10
CA ASN A 85 3.98 -11.93 2.69
C ASN A 85 3.08 -10.83 2.12
N ASP A 86 2.19 -10.25 2.92
CA ASP A 86 1.41 -9.08 2.52
C ASP A 86 2.30 -7.85 2.38
N VAL A 87 3.26 -7.68 3.29
CA VAL A 87 4.24 -6.60 3.22
C VAL A 87 5.17 -6.75 2.01
N GLU A 88 5.62 -7.96 1.69
CA GLU A 88 6.38 -8.22 0.46
C GLU A 88 5.60 -7.79 -0.78
N GLN A 89 4.32 -8.19 -0.90
CA GLN A 89 3.48 -7.82 -2.04
C GLN A 89 3.30 -6.30 -2.14
N LEU A 90 3.04 -5.63 -1.02
CA LEU A 90 2.92 -4.16 -0.98
C LEU A 90 4.21 -3.48 -1.47
N ILE A 91 5.37 -3.90 -0.97
CA ILE A 91 6.65 -3.27 -1.30
C ILE A 91 7.08 -3.60 -2.73
N ALA A 92 6.84 -4.82 -3.20
CA ALA A 92 7.06 -5.18 -4.60
C ALA A 92 6.19 -4.30 -5.54
N ALA A 93 4.90 -4.11 -5.22
CA ALA A 93 4.02 -3.22 -6.00
C ALA A 93 4.55 -1.78 -6.02
N GLN A 94 5.04 -1.27 -4.89
CA GLN A 94 5.66 0.05 -4.80
C GLN A 94 6.94 0.18 -5.64
N MET A 95 7.74 -0.88 -5.71
CA MET A 95 8.98 -0.88 -6.50
C MET A 95 8.68 -0.91 -7.99
N GLU A 96 7.75 -1.76 -8.43
CA GLU A 96 7.34 -1.82 -9.84
C GLU A 96 6.69 -0.50 -10.29
N ALA A 97 5.83 0.10 -9.47
CA ALA A 97 5.26 1.42 -9.75
C ALA A 97 6.35 2.51 -9.90
N ASN A 98 7.36 2.48 -9.02
CA ASN A 98 8.44 3.45 -9.10
C ASN A 98 9.37 3.22 -10.30
N LYS A 99 9.58 1.96 -10.71
CA LYS A 99 10.29 1.64 -11.96
C LYS A 99 9.51 2.12 -13.18
N LEU A 100 8.18 2.02 -13.18
CA LEU A 100 7.34 2.57 -14.25
C LEU A 100 7.56 4.08 -14.43
N VAL A 101 7.55 4.86 -13.34
CA VAL A 101 7.86 6.31 -13.39
C VAL A 101 9.27 6.54 -13.94
N GLN A 102 10.28 5.85 -13.40
CA GLN A 102 11.67 6.02 -13.83
C GLN A 102 11.84 5.73 -15.33
N TYR A 103 11.29 4.63 -15.84
CA TYR A 103 11.35 4.32 -17.27
C TYR A 103 10.59 5.33 -18.13
N GLY A 104 9.42 5.77 -17.69
CA GLY A 104 8.64 6.80 -18.40
C GLY A 104 9.39 8.13 -18.51
N LEU A 105 10.00 8.59 -17.41
CA LEU A 105 10.80 9.80 -17.39
C LEU A 105 12.05 9.69 -18.27
N LEU A 106 12.80 8.60 -18.16
CA LEU A 106 13.97 8.37 -19.00
C LEU A 106 13.61 8.40 -20.49
N ALA A 107 12.51 7.78 -20.89
CA ALA A 107 12.04 7.82 -22.28
C ALA A 107 11.71 9.25 -22.75
N GLN A 108 11.06 10.05 -21.90
CA GLN A 108 10.77 11.46 -22.20
C GLN A 108 12.05 12.28 -22.37
N TRP A 109 13.03 12.10 -21.47
CA TRP A 109 14.30 12.83 -21.53
C TRP A 109 15.16 12.40 -22.71
N GLN A 110 15.15 11.11 -23.08
CA GLN A 110 15.81 10.62 -24.29
C GLN A 110 15.21 11.30 -25.53
N ALA A 111 13.88 11.38 -25.63
CA ALA A 111 13.21 12.02 -26.75
C ALA A 111 13.46 13.55 -26.80
N ALA A 112 13.54 14.20 -25.63
CA ALA A 112 13.83 15.63 -25.52
C ALA A 112 15.33 15.96 -25.70
N GLY A 113 16.22 14.97 -25.58
CA GLY A 113 17.67 15.15 -25.62
C GLY A 113 18.28 15.69 -24.32
N ALA A 114 17.47 15.93 -23.27
CA ALA A 114 17.92 16.42 -21.97
C ALA A 114 16.95 16.04 -20.85
N ALA A 115 17.49 15.90 -19.64
CA ALA A 115 16.73 15.82 -18.39
C ALA A 115 16.62 17.23 -17.76
N PRO A 116 15.60 17.51 -16.92
CA PRO A 116 15.45 18.82 -16.27
C PRO A 116 16.58 19.14 -15.30
N ASP A 117 16.78 20.41 -14.96
CA ASP A 117 17.86 20.92 -14.09
C ASP A 117 17.59 20.79 -12.58
N THR A 118 16.54 20.07 -12.18
CA THR A 118 16.20 19.82 -10.77
C THR A 118 17.42 19.33 -9.99
N PRO A 119 17.78 19.91 -8.83
CA PRO A 119 18.95 19.48 -8.06
C PRO A 119 18.93 17.97 -7.78
N ARG A 120 20.07 17.30 -7.99
CA ARG A 120 20.22 15.85 -7.70
C ARG A 120 20.72 15.68 -6.27
N PRO A 121 19.89 15.23 -5.32
CA PRO A 121 20.37 14.89 -4.00
C PRO A 121 21.18 13.59 -4.03
N ASP A 122 22.08 13.43 -3.07
CA ASP A 122 22.88 12.21 -2.97
C ASP A 122 21.98 10.98 -2.74
N LEU A 123 22.14 9.97 -3.60
CA LEU A 123 21.35 8.75 -3.52
C LEU A 123 21.60 8.00 -2.21
N GLY A 124 22.86 7.99 -1.76
CA GLY A 124 23.31 7.26 -0.58
C GLY A 124 22.78 7.83 0.74
N GLY A 125 23.03 9.12 0.95
CA GLY A 125 22.89 9.83 2.21
C GLY A 125 21.66 10.73 2.31
N GLN A 126 20.94 10.98 1.23
CA GLN A 126 19.70 11.80 1.27
C GLN A 126 18.48 11.01 0.80
N ILE A 127 18.53 10.40 -0.38
CA ILE A 127 17.36 9.68 -0.93
C ILE A 127 17.05 8.42 -0.12
N ARG A 128 18.04 7.55 0.12
CA ARG A 128 17.83 6.27 0.82
C ARG A 128 17.28 6.45 2.25
N PRO A 129 17.80 7.34 3.10
CA PRO A 129 17.22 7.59 4.41
C PRO A 129 15.76 8.06 4.34
N ARG A 130 15.41 8.91 3.37
CA ARG A 130 14.03 9.36 3.17
C ARG A 130 13.11 8.19 2.76
N LEU A 131 13.59 7.29 1.91
CA LEU A 131 12.86 6.07 1.54
C LEU A 131 12.68 5.12 2.74
N ASP A 132 13.66 5.01 3.62
CA ASP A 132 13.59 4.19 4.83
C ASP A 132 12.56 4.75 5.83
N GLU A 133 12.54 6.07 6.03
CA GLU A 133 11.49 6.77 6.81
C GLU A 133 10.08 6.55 6.23
N LEU A 134 9.95 6.70 4.91
CA LEU A 134 8.71 6.45 4.19
C LEU A 134 8.25 5.00 4.33
N GLN A 135 9.18 4.03 4.30
CA GLN A 135 8.83 2.62 4.46
C GLN A 135 8.23 2.34 5.84
N LYS A 136 8.83 2.86 6.91
CA LYS A 136 8.29 2.71 8.28
C LYS A 136 6.89 3.32 8.39
N ARG A 137 6.73 4.56 7.93
CA ARG A 137 5.43 5.25 7.91
C ARG A 137 4.40 4.49 7.07
N LEU A 138 4.82 3.95 5.93
CA LEU A 138 3.97 3.16 5.04
C LEU A 138 3.45 1.91 5.74
N LEU A 139 4.32 1.12 6.39
CA LEU A 139 3.91 -0.09 7.10
C LEU A 139 3.01 0.23 8.30
N GLN A 140 3.28 1.30 9.04
CA GLN A 140 2.42 1.76 10.12
C GLN A 140 0.99 2.09 9.63
N GLN A 141 0.88 2.80 8.52
CA GLN A 141 -0.42 3.18 7.94
C GLN A 141 -1.11 1.98 7.29
N TYR A 142 -0.35 1.09 6.67
CA TYR A 142 -0.86 -0.16 6.11
C TYR A 142 -1.46 -1.05 7.21
N ALA A 143 -0.82 -1.15 8.38
CA ALA A 143 -1.38 -1.86 9.53
C ALA A 143 -2.73 -1.28 9.99
N ARG A 144 -2.89 0.05 9.95
CA ARG A 144 -4.17 0.71 10.26
C ARG A 144 -5.26 0.43 9.22
N PHE A 145 -4.88 0.29 7.95
CA PHE A 145 -5.81 0.02 6.87
C PHE A 145 -6.12 -1.48 6.69
N SER A 146 -5.21 -2.37 7.11
CA SER A 146 -5.30 -3.82 6.90
C SER A 146 -6.65 -4.44 7.27
N PRO A 147 -7.32 -4.05 8.38
CA PRO A 147 -8.63 -4.59 8.73
C PRO A 147 -9.73 -4.34 7.69
N TYR A 148 -9.60 -3.30 6.86
CA TYR A 148 -10.61 -2.88 5.89
C TYR A 148 -10.40 -3.45 4.48
N ARG A 149 -9.29 -4.18 4.26
CA ARG A 149 -8.89 -4.63 2.91
C ARG A 149 -9.89 -5.59 2.26
N GLN A 150 -10.67 -6.32 3.06
CA GLN A 150 -11.68 -7.29 2.59
C GLN A 150 -13.09 -6.72 2.58
N GLU A 151 -13.28 -5.46 2.98
CA GLU A 151 -14.60 -4.83 2.95
C GLU A 151 -15.10 -4.70 1.51
N PRO A 152 -16.38 -4.99 1.23
CA PRO A 152 -16.95 -4.89 -0.12
C PRO A 152 -16.76 -3.52 -0.76
N ASP A 153 -16.79 -2.46 0.04
CA ASP A 153 -16.64 -1.07 -0.39
C ASP A 153 -15.18 -0.62 -0.58
N CYS A 154 -14.18 -1.44 -0.20
CA CYS A 154 -12.76 -1.11 -0.31
C CYS A 154 -12.38 -0.58 -1.71
N PRO A 155 -12.78 -1.22 -2.82
CA PRO A 155 -12.44 -0.71 -4.16
C PRO A 155 -13.02 0.69 -4.44
N ALA A 156 -14.22 0.99 -3.94
CA ALA A 156 -14.86 2.29 -4.11
C ALA A 156 -14.14 3.38 -3.28
N TRP A 157 -13.81 3.07 -2.03
CA TRP A 157 -13.01 3.96 -1.18
C TRP A 157 -11.62 4.24 -1.79
N LEU A 158 -10.96 3.21 -2.31
CA LEU A 158 -9.66 3.33 -2.98
C LEU A 158 -9.73 4.21 -4.22
N ALA A 159 -10.72 4.00 -5.09
CA ALA A 159 -10.93 4.84 -6.27
C ALA A 159 -11.19 6.30 -5.90
N SER A 160 -12.03 6.55 -4.88
CA SER A 160 -12.34 7.90 -4.41
C SER A 160 -11.14 8.59 -3.78
N ALA A 161 -10.38 7.88 -2.93
CA ALA A 161 -9.26 8.47 -2.19
C ALA A 161 -8.00 8.69 -3.05
N ARG A 162 -7.88 7.99 -4.19
CA ARG A 162 -6.78 8.22 -5.15
C ARG A 162 -7.01 9.47 -6.02
N LYS A 163 -8.28 9.86 -6.23
CA LYS A 163 -8.64 10.95 -7.13
C LYS A 163 -7.83 12.21 -6.81
N ASP A 164 -7.25 12.79 -7.86
CA ASP A 164 -6.47 14.04 -7.81
C ASP A 164 -5.22 14.01 -6.92
N LEU A 165 -4.69 12.81 -6.59
CA LEU A 165 -3.49 12.68 -5.75
C LEU A 165 -2.18 12.73 -6.54
N ALA A 166 -2.18 12.19 -7.76
CA ALA A 166 -1.01 12.20 -8.66
C ALA A 166 -0.87 13.55 -9.39
N SER A 167 0.37 13.93 -9.70
CA SER A 167 0.69 15.20 -10.38
C SER A 167 0.38 15.20 -11.88
N ASP A 168 0.44 14.03 -12.52
CA ASP A 168 0.28 13.85 -13.96
C ASP A 168 -0.17 12.42 -14.30
N ALA A 169 -0.37 12.15 -15.60
CA ALA A 169 -0.86 10.86 -16.08
C ALA A 169 0.12 9.69 -15.85
N LEU A 170 1.44 9.93 -15.88
CA LEU A 170 2.43 8.89 -15.62
C LEU A 170 2.40 8.51 -14.13
N HIS A 171 2.35 9.51 -13.27
CA HIS A 171 2.23 9.32 -11.82
C HIS A 171 0.89 8.71 -11.42
N GLU A 172 -0.21 9.05 -12.09
CA GLU A 172 -1.52 8.41 -11.83
C GLU A 172 -1.49 6.92 -12.20
N LEU A 173 -0.92 6.58 -13.37
CA LEU A 173 -0.79 5.17 -13.77
C LEU A 173 0.08 4.39 -12.79
N ALA A 174 1.18 4.99 -12.33
CA ALA A 174 2.03 4.36 -11.35
C ALA A 174 1.38 4.27 -9.96
N LEU A 175 0.58 5.27 -9.55
CA LEU A 175 -0.19 5.21 -8.30
C LEU A 175 -1.29 4.14 -8.34
N ILE A 176 -1.93 3.94 -9.49
CA ILE A 176 -2.83 2.80 -9.74
C ILE A 176 -2.06 1.49 -9.56
N ARG A 177 -0.90 1.33 -10.19
CA ARG A 177 -0.05 0.14 -10.07
C ARG A 177 0.42 -0.11 -8.62
N ALA A 178 0.71 0.96 -7.89
CA ALA A 178 1.18 0.96 -6.52
C ALA A 178 0.11 0.49 -5.51
N SER A 179 -1.16 0.69 -5.83
CA SER A 179 -2.28 0.52 -4.90
C SER A 179 -3.27 -0.58 -5.30
N GLY A 180 -3.06 -1.26 -6.43
CA GLY A 180 -4.01 -2.21 -7.02
C GLY A 180 -4.35 -3.41 -6.13
N GLU A 181 -3.45 -3.78 -5.24
CA GLU A 181 -3.48 -4.97 -4.40
C GLU A 181 -3.83 -4.62 -2.93
N LEU A 182 -4.15 -3.35 -2.66
CA LEU A 182 -4.61 -2.91 -1.33
C LEU A 182 -5.94 -3.58 -0.95
N CYS A 183 -6.89 -3.66 -1.88
CA CYS A 183 -8.18 -4.30 -1.64
C CYS A 183 -8.17 -5.76 -2.10
N ILE A 184 -8.55 -6.67 -1.22
CA ILE A 184 -8.66 -8.11 -1.49
C ILE A 184 -10.13 -8.43 -1.68
N ARG A 185 -10.50 -8.95 -2.85
CA ARG A 185 -11.84 -9.49 -3.05
C ARG A 185 -11.94 -10.85 -2.37
N ALA A 186 -12.99 -11.07 -1.61
CA ALA A 186 -13.32 -12.42 -1.14
C ALA A 186 -13.43 -13.35 -2.36
N LYS A 187 -12.80 -14.53 -2.27
CA LYS A 187 -12.94 -15.54 -3.31
C LYS A 187 -14.41 -15.95 -3.34
N ALA A 188 -15.03 -15.95 -4.52
CA ALA A 188 -16.34 -16.57 -4.66
C ALA A 188 -16.20 -18.05 -4.24
N ALA A 189 -17.02 -18.47 -3.29
CA ALA A 189 -17.07 -19.83 -2.77
C ALA A 189 -17.56 -20.81 -3.85
#